data_AF-A0A532TMQ1-F1
#
_entry.id   AF-A0A532TMQ1-F1
#
_cell.length_a   1.000
_cell.length_b   1.000
_cell.length_c   1.000
_cell.angle_alpha   90.00
_cell.angle_beta   90.00
_cell.angle_gamma   90.00
#
_symmetry.space_group_name_H-M   'P 1'
#
loop_
_entity.id
_entity.type
_entity.pdbx_description
1 polymer ?
#
loop_
_entity_poly.entity_id
_entity_poly.type
_entity_poly.pdbx_seq_one_letter_code
_entity_poly.pdbx_strand_id
1 'polypeptide(L)'
;MLIRSRFKKEKRENLVISSTWLQNITSSILKQGKTLTSIISHGWRWALPLVYKYKLKKRGDIMSPGNVQKQYQHIFKFHPNINLDYFKVIDTKEKAYWLGWLFAEGWMSMQKNGIRFGVEISIKEEILIDRFINAIGFNPKYKKHRYNTKVGIRLLNSQFTNNLEKHGFIIGRAKSKSIQLPKLSSRELYLAFLLGYYDGDGKVRSSRITCGSKEFLIQIQQLFALNYKIAKKTSGGPIEGREIHGECFEMGFGKDLFNDMLDNYQFSLPRKRNYL
;
A
#
# COMPACT_ATOMS: atom_id res chain seq x y z
N MET A 1 11.99 -24.04 -50.85
CA MET A 1 10.54 -24.23 -51.11
C MET A 1 9.97 -25.07 -49.97
N LEU A 2 9.03 -24.50 -49.19
CA LEU A 2 8.05 -25.12 -48.25
C LEU A 2 8.61 -25.97 -47.08
N ILE A 3 8.62 -25.56 -45.80
CA ILE A 3 7.56 -25.16 -44.82
C ILE A 3 6.84 -26.35 -44.13
N ARG A 4 6.83 -26.28 -42.77
CA ARG A 4 5.96 -26.90 -41.73
C ARG A 4 6.23 -28.37 -41.33
N SER A 5 6.04 -28.81 -40.08
CA SER A 5 5.73 -28.24 -38.74
C SER A 5 5.71 -29.42 -37.76
N ARG A 6 6.13 -29.36 -36.49
CA ARG A 6 5.36 -28.90 -35.32
C ARG A 6 6.20 -29.25 -34.09
N PHE A 7 6.48 -28.29 -33.20
CA PHE A 7 6.34 -28.47 -31.75
C PHE A 7 6.34 -27.07 -31.12
N LYS A 8 5.19 -26.70 -30.56
CA LYS A 8 4.95 -25.45 -29.83
C LYS A 8 5.68 -25.48 -28.49
N LYS A 9 6.49 -24.46 -28.22
CA LYS A 9 6.82 -24.02 -26.85
C LYS A 9 6.98 -22.51 -26.88
N GLU A 10 5.89 -21.80 -26.57
CA GLU A 10 5.91 -20.35 -26.38
C GLU A 10 6.86 -19.99 -25.24
N LYS A 11 7.95 -19.30 -25.59
CA LYS A 11 8.90 -18.70 -24.67
C LYS A 11 8.37 -17.36 -24.20
N ARG A 12 8.42 -17.15 -22.89
CA ARG A 12 8.34 -15.84 -22.23
C ARG A 12 9.31 -14.88 -22.90
N GLU A 13 8.81 -13.85 -23.55
CA GLU A 13 9.60 -12.70 -23.98
C GLU A 13 10.01 -11.89 -22.75
N ASN A 14 11.22 -12.13 -22.26
CA ASN A 14 11.92 -11.16 -21.46
C ASN A 14 12.28 -9.99 -22.39
N LEU A 15 11.67 -8.83 -22.17
CA LEU A 15 12.17 -7.54 -22.66
C LEU A 15 13.56 -7.30 -22.06
N VAL A 16 14.59 -7.84 -22.71
CA VAL A 16 15.98 -7.48 -22.45
C VAL A 16 16.20 -6.11 -23.07
N ILE A 17 15.94 -5.06 -22.28
CA ILE A 17 16.39 -3.71 -22.63
C ILE A 17 17.92 -3.76 -22.59
N SER A 18 18.55 -3.74 -23.77
CA SER A 18 20.00 -3.81 -23.87
C SER A 18 20.64 -2.61 -23.16
N SER A 19 21.70 -2.86 -22.40
CA SER A 19 22.46 -1.83 -21.67
C SER A 19 23.00 -0.75 -22.60
N THR A 20 23.21 -1.10 -23.87
CA THR A 20 23.65 -0.21 -24.95
C THR A 20 22.60 0.84 -25.33
N TRP A 21 21.30 0.50 -25.32
CA TRP A 21 20.24 1.47 -25.62
C TRP A 21 20.13 2.54 -24.53
N LEU A 22 20.20 2.13 -23.26
CA LEU A 22 20.20 3.05 -22.11
C LEU A 22 21.46 3.93 -22.09
N GLN A 23 22.63 3.37 -22.41
CA GLN A 23 23.88 4.13 -22.48
C GLN A 23 23.82 5.21 -23.58
N ASN A 24 23.30 4.88 -24.76
CA ASN A 24 23.19 5.79 -25.90
C ASN A 24 22.23 6.97 -25.63
N ILE A 25 21.12 6.72 -24.94
CA ILE A 25 20.20 7.80 -24.52
C ILE A 25 20.89 8.72 -23.51
N THR A 26 21.58 8.17 -22.51
CA THR A 26 22.25 8.99 -21.50
C THR A 26 23.37 9.85 -22.08
N SER A 27 24.16 9.33 -23.03
CA SER A 27 25.26 10.08 -23.64
C SER A 27 24.78 11.14 -24.64
N SER A 28 23.70 10.88 -25.38
CA SER A 28 23.05 11.88 -26.25
C SER A 28 22.41 13.01 -25.45
N ILE A 29 21.82 12.73 -24.29
CA ILE A 29 21.16 13.71 -23.42
C ILE A 29 22.18 14.63 -22.73
N LEU A 30 23.32 14.09 -22.29
CA LEU A 30 24.36 14.86 -21.60
C LEU A 30 25.11 15.82 -22.55
N LYS A 31 25.20 15.52 -23.85
CA LYS A 31 25.85 16.40 -24.85
C LYS A 31 25.05 17.67 -25.17
N GLN A 32 23.74 17.71 -24.88
CA GLN A 32 22.87 18.84 -25.27
C GLN A 32 22.67 19.90 -24.18
N GLY A 33 23.36 19.81 -23.04
CA GLY A 33 23.32 20.84 -21.99
C GLY A 33 21.94 21.09 -21.36
N LYS A 34 20.94 20.22 -21.62
CA LYS A 34 19.59 20.34 -21.05
C LYS A 34 19.52 19.62 -19.70
N THR A 35 18.91 20.25 -18.70
CA THR A 35 18.65 19.62 -17.41
C THR A 35 17.65 18.47 -17.58
N LEU A 36 17.86 17.34 -16.88
CA LEU A 36 17.02 16.14 -16.94
C LEU A 36 15.52 16.44 -16.72
N THR A 37 15.23 17.53 -16.00
CA THR A 37 13.90 18.07 -15.69
C THR A 37 13.17 18.67 -16.89
N SER A 38 13.87 19.12 -17.95
CA SER A 38 13.23 19.70 -19.13
C SER A 38 12.83 18.66 -20.20
N ILE A 39 13.44 17.48 -20.17
CA ILE A 39 13.24 16.42 -21.18
C ILE A 39 12.02 15.56 -20.84
N ILE A 40 11.77 15.37 -19.56
CA ILE A 40 10.65 14.54 -19.13
C ILE A 40 9.52 15.52 -18.87
N SER A 41 8.50 15.52 -19.70
CA SER A 41 7.15 15.93 -19.32
C SER A 41 6.31 14.65 -19.42
N HIS A 42 5.53 14.35 -18.38
CA HIS A 42 4.61 13.20 -18.28
C HIS A 42 5.20 11.80 -17.96
N GLY A 43 6.52 11.59 -17.95
CA GLY A 43 7.16 10.29 -17.67
C GLY A 43 7.74 10.08 -16.24
N TRP A 44 7.54 11.01 -15.31
CA TRP A 44 8.35 11.10 -14.06
C TRP A 44 8.18 9.90 -13.13
N ARG A 45 7.01 9.27 -13.17
CA ARG A 45 6.66 8.12 -12.32
C ARG A 45 7.49 6.86 -12.60
N TRP A 46 7.95 6.66 -13.85
CA TRP A 46 8.77 5.51 -14.24
C TRP A 46 10.28 5.80 -14.16
N ALA A 47 10.66 7.08 -14.21
CA ALA A 47 12.06 7.50 -14.12
C ALA A 47 12.57 7.54 -12.66
N LEU A 48 11.71 7.77 -11.67
CA LEU A 48 12.08 7.86 -10.25
C LEU A 48 12.82 6.61 -9.72
N PRO A 49 12.35 5.37 -9.99
CA PRO A 49 13.08 4.16 -9.61
C PRO A 49 14.43 4.01 -10.31
N LEU A 50 14.53 4.41 -11.58
CA LEU A 50 15.77 4.36 -12.36
C LEU A 50 16.79 5.42 -11.91
N VAL A 51 16.34 6.64 -11.65
CA VAL A 51 17.15 7.72 -11.07
C VAL A 51 17.62 7.35 -9.66
N TYR A 52 16.79 6.65 -8.87
CA TYR A 52 17.18 6.13 -7.56
C TYR A 52 18.23 5.02 -7.69
N LYS A 53 18.02 4.04 -8.57
CA LYS A 53 18.99 2.96 -8.87
C LYS A 53 20.32 3.53 -9.38
N TYR A 54 20.28 4.58 -10.20
CA TYR A 54 21.47 5.27 -10.71
C TYR A 54 22.17 6.11 -9.62
N LYS A 55 21.43 6.81 -8.76
CA LYS A 55 21.99 7.55 -7.61
C LYS A 55 22.64 6.63 -6.58
N LEU A 56 22.05 5.45 -6.31
CA LEU A 56 22.67 4.41 -5.48
C LEU A 56 23.98 3.92 -6.11
N LYS A 57 23.98 3.65 -7.43
CA LYS A 57 25.18 3.21 -8.15
C LYS A 57 26.29 4.27 -8.17
N LYS A 58 25.95 5.56 -8.31
CA LYS A 58 26.92 6.67 -8.35
C LYS A 58 27.50 7.06 -6.97
N ARG A 59 26.81 6.72 -5.88
CA ARG A 59 27.30 6.89 -4.50
C ARG A 59 28.17 5.72 -4.00
N GLY A 60 28.33 4.67 -4.80
CA GLY A 60 28.94 3.42 -4.31
C GLY A 60 28.01 2.61 -3.39
N ASP A 61 26.72 3.01 -3.26
CA ASP A 61 25.71 2.37 -2.42
C ASP A 61 25.13 1.10 -3.06
N ILE A 62 25.95 0.30 -3.75
CA ILE A 62 25.70 -1.14 -3.78
C ILE A 62 26.17 -1.60 -2.41
N MET A 63 25.27 -1.58 -1.42
CA MET A 63 25.60 -2.06 -0.08
C MET A 63 26.24 -3.44 -0.23
N SER A 64 27.48 -3.57 0.26
CA SER A 64 28.15 -4.87 0.28
C SER A 64 27.22 -5.87 0.99
N PRO A 65 27.21 -7.15 0.59
CA PRO A 65 26.35 -8.17 1.20
C PRO A 65 26.41 -8.16 2.74
N GLY A 66 27.59 -7.88 3.32
CA GLY A 66 27.79 -7.76 4.76
C GLY A 66 27.07 -6.58 5.44
N ASN A 67 26.86 -5.46 4.75
CA ASN A 67 26.13 -4.31 5.31
C ASN A 67 24.60 -4.52 5.27
N VAL A 68 24.11 -5.26 4.28
CA VAL A 68 22.70 -5.68 4.22
C VAL A 68 22.39 -6.65 5.37
N GLN A 69 23.28 -7.60 5.66
CA GLN A 69 23.16 -8.54 6.78
C GLN A 69 23.07 -7.82 8.14
N LYS A 70 23.89 -6.78 8.36
CA LYS A 70 23.90 -6.01 9.61
C LYS A 70 22.59 -5.23 9.84
N GLN A 71 22.02 -4.60 8.81
CA GLN A 71 20.71 -3.95 8.94
C GLN A 71 19.58 -4.97 9.15
N TYR A 72 19.68 -6.14 8.52
CA TYR A 72 18.72 -7.24 8.71
C TYR A 72 18.72 -7.74 10.15
N GLN A 73 19.88 -7.90 10.77
CA GLN A 73 20.00 -8.34 12.17
C GLN A 73 19.56 -7.27 13.19
N HIS A 74 19.71 -5.99 12.85
CA HIS A 74 19.43 -4.90 13.78
C HIS A 74 17.95 -4.80 14.18
N ILE A 75 17.03 -5.10 13.26
CA ILE A 75 15.59 -5.06 13.56
C ILE A 75 15.19 -6.13 14.57
N PHE A 76 15.79 -7.32 14.51
CA PHE A 76 15.50 -8.43 15.42
C PHE A 76 16.01 -8.17 16.85
N LYS A 77 17.01 -7.29 17.02
CA LYS A 77 17.41 -6.82 18.36
C LYS A 77 16.27 -6.12 19.10
N PHE A 78 15.43 -5.39 18.37
CA PHE A 78 14.32 -4.62 18.95
C PHE A 78 12.97 -5.33 18.80
N HIS A 79 12.80 -6.09 17.72
CA HIS A 79 11.59 -6.84 17.42
C HIS A 79 11.96 -8.31 17.12
N PRO A 80 12.32 -9.11 18.15
CA PRO A 80 12.84 -10.47 17.93
C PRO A 80 11.86 -11.39 17.20
N ASN A 81 10.56 -11.14 17.34
CA ASN A 81 9.49 -11.97 16.76
C ASN A 81 8.92 -11.39 15.46
N ILE A 82 9.48 -10.29 14.92
CA ILE A 82 8.87 -9.60 13.77
C ILE A 82 8.88 -10.50 12.52
N ASN A 83 7.72 -10.64 11.90
CA ASN A 83 7.58 -11.28 10.61
C ASN A 83 7.64 -10.25 9.48
N LEU A 84 8.84 -10.04 8.92
CA LEU A 84 9.04 -9.12 7.79
C LEU A 84 8.39 -9.58 6.48
N ASP A 85 8.06 -10.87 6.40
CA ASP A 85 7.39 -11.50 5.27
C ASP A 85 5.87 -11.66 5.45
N TYR A 86 5.28 -11.05 6.49
CA TYR A 86 3.85 -11.14 6.77
C TYR A 86 2.98 -10.80 5.54
N PHE A 87 3.35 -9.76 4.80
CA PHE A 87 2.69 -9.31 3.57
C PHE A 87 3.37 -9.79 2.28
N LYS A 88 4.24 -10.82 2.33
CA LYS A 88 4.89 -11.35 1.11
C LYS A 88 3.88 -12.07 0.21
N VAL A 89 2.93 -12.77 0.82
CA VAL A 89 1.82 -13.46 0.17
C VAL A 89 0.59 -13.26 1.05
N ILE A 90 -0.53 -12.87 0.42
CA ILE A 90 -1.83 -12.71 1.09
C ILE A 90 -2.65 -13.96 0.79
N ASP A 91 -2.50 -14.97 1.65
CA ASP A 91 -3.09 -16.30 1.53
C ASP A 91 -4.06 -16.63 2.66
N THR A 92 -4.21 -15.74 3.65
CA THR A 92 -5.18 -15.89 4.75
C THR A 92 -6.10 -14.68 4.85
N LYS A 93 -7.31 -14.92 5.38
CA LYS A 93 -8.27 -13.86 5.68
C LYS A 93 -7.70 -12.81 6.63
N GLU A 94 -6.92 -13.21 7.63
CA GLU A 94 -6.27 -12.30 8.56
C GLU A 94 -5.29 -11.35 7.84
N LYS A 95 -4.42 -11.87 6.98
CA LYS A 95 -3.48 -11.04 6.20
C LYS A 95 -4.22 -10.09 5.27
N ALA A 96 -5.29 -10.56 4.61
CA ALA A 96 -6.11 -9.74 3.74
C ALA A 96 -6.83 -8.62 4.52
N TYR A 97 -7.39 -8.94 5.69
CA TYR A 97 -7.99 -7.98 6.61
C TYR A 97 -6.99 -6.89 7.00
N TRP A 98 -5.78 -7.26 7.45
CA TRP A 98 -4.77 -6.27 7.80
C TRP A 98 -4.32 -5.44 6.61
N LEU A 99 -4.18 -6.04 5.42
CA LEU A 99 -3.85 -5.28 4.22
C LEU A 99 -4.93 -4.21 3.94
N GLY A 100 -6.21 -4.58 4.02
CA GLY A 100 -7.34 -3.66 3.85
C GLY A 100 -7.33 -2.53 4.88
N TRP A 101 -7.12 -2.87 6.14
CA TRP A 101 -7.04 -1.90 7.23
C TRP A 101 -5.88 -0.92 7.05
N LEU A 102 -4.72 -1.39 6.61
CA LEU A 102 -3.60 -0.50 6.27
C LEU A 102 -3.90 0.36 5.05
N PHE A 103 -4.66 -0.14 4.07
CA PHE A 103 -5.12 0.66 2.93
C PHE A 103 -6.03 1.83 3.35
N ALA A 104 -6.70 1.74 4.50
CA ALA A 104 -7.35 2.88 5.13
C ALA A 104 -6.36 3.73 5.95
N GLU A 105 -5.77 3.16 7.01
CA GLU A 105 -5.10 3.90 8.09
C GLU A 105 -3.58 4.06 7.94
N GLY A 106 -2.95 3.14 7.21
CA GLY A 106 -1.50 3.08 7.08
C GLY A 106 -0.91 4.12 6.12
N TRP A 107 0.38 4.42 6.29
CA TRP A 107 1.16 5.23 5.39
C TRP A 107 2.60 4.71 5.23
N MET A 108 3.19 5.03 4.07
CA MET A 108 4.63 4.87 3.82
C MET A 108 5.23 6.21 3.43
N SER A 109 6.41 6.53 3.93
CA SER A 109 7.13 7.75 3.56
C SER A 109 8.63 7.51 3.36
N MET A 110 9.19 8.22 2.39
CA MET A 110 10.63 8.22 2.16
C MET A 110 11.35 8.92 3.31
N GLN A 111 12.38 8.28 3.85
CA GLN A 111 13.30 8.80 4.84
C GLN A 111 14.71 8.83 4.25
N LYS A 112 15.66 9.49 4.93
CA LYS A 112 17.07 9.50 4.51
C LYS A 112 17.66 8.09 4.32
N ASN A 113 17.23 7.14 5.15
CA ASN A 113 17.81 5.80 5.25
C ASN A 113 16.86 4.69 4.75
N GLY A 114 15.85 5.02 3.94
CA GLY A 114 14.91 4.06 3.37
C GLY A 114 13.44 4.45 3.54
N ILE A 115 12.54 3.51 3.26
CA ILE A 115 11.09 3.74 3.38
C ILE A 115 10.65 3.37 4.79
N ARG A 116 9.91 4.27 5.43
CA ARG A 116 9.27 4.04 6.74
C ARG A 116 7.79 3.77 6.54
N PHE A 117 7.34 2.64 7.07
CA PHE A 117 5.93 2.34 7.30
C PHE A 117 5.48 2.92 8.65
N GLY A 118 4.23 3.34 8.73
CA GLY A 118 3.58 3.66 9.99
C GLY A 118 2.05 3.57 9.90
N VAL A 119 1.43 3.38 11.05
CA VAL A 119 0.00 3.48 11.28
C VAL A 119 -0.21 4.16 12.62
N GLU A 120 -1.12 5.13 12.69
CA GLU A 120 -1.41 5.92 13.89
C GLU A 120 -2.91 6.24 13.91
N ILE A 121 -3.65 5.65 14.85
CA ILE A 121 -5.11 5.73 14.95
C ILE A 121 -5.54 6.35 16.28
N SER A 122 -6.85 6.52 16.48
CA SER A 122 -7.41 6.94 17.77
C SER A 122 -7.10 5.95 18.88
N ILE A 123 -6.77 6.42 20.08
CA ILE A 123 -6.59 5.56 21.28
C ILE A 123 -7.84 4.72 21.58
N LYS A 124 -9.03 5.20 21.20
CA LYS A 124 -10.30 4.46 21.35
C LYS A 124 -10.34 3.15 20.55
N GLU A 125 -9.44 2.97 19.59
CA GLU A 125 -9.37 1.81 18.69
C GLU A 125 -8.07 1.01 18.89
N GLU A 126 -7.37 1.23 20.01
CA GLU A 126 -6.09 0.62 20.32
C GLU A 126 -6.07 -0.91 20.15
N ILE A 127 -7.21 -1.58 20.36
CA ILE A 127 -7.37 -3.02 20.12
C ILE A 127 -6.92 -3.46 18.71
N LEU A 128 -7.08 -2.62 17.68
CA LEU A 128 -6.59 -2.92 16.33
C LEU A 128 -5.06 -2.84 16.24
N ILE A 129 -4.44 -1.87 16.93
CA ILE A 129 -2.98 -1.83 17.03
C ILE A 129 -2.47 -3.06 17.76
N ASP A 130 -3.07 -3.43 18.89
CA ASP A 130 -2.65 -4.59 19.68
C ASP A 130 -2.79 -5.91 18.91
N ARG A 131 -3.91 -6.11 18.21
CA ARG A 131 -4.08 -7.28 17.34
C ARG A 131 -3.11 -7.27 16.16
N PHE A 132 -2.87 -6.11 15.55
CA PHE A 132 -1.95 -5.99 14.42
C PHE A 132 -0.48 -6.25 14.82
N ILE A 133 -0.01 -5.68 15.94
CA ILE A 133 1.36 -5.93 16.42
C ILE A 133 1.55 -7.41 16.77
N ASN A 134 0.54 -8.07 17.34
CA ASN A 134 0.58 -9.50 17.59
C ASN A 134 0.67 -10.29 16.28
N ALA A 135 -0.17 -9.96 15.29
CA ALA A 135 -0.19 -10.64 14.00
C ALA A 135 1.16 -10.56 13.26
N ILE A 136 1.81 -9.40 13.27
CA ILE A 136 3.11 -9.22 12.59
C ILE A 136 4.32 -9.52 13.49
N GLY A 137 4.13 -9.84 14.77
CA GLY A 137 5.19 -10.06 15.74
C GLY A 137 5.99 -8.80 16.13
N PHE A 138 5.38 -7.62 16.02
CA PHE A 138 6.01 -6.36 16.40
C PHE A 138 6.09 -6.25 17.93
N ASN A 139 7.29 -6.00 18.45
CA ASN A 139 7.47 -5.84 19.89
C ASN A 139 6.63 -4.67 20.48
N PRO A 140 5.68 -4.94 21.40
CA PRO A 140 4.78 -3.95 21.97
C PRO A 140 5.51 -2.82 22.73
N LYS A 141 6.74 -3.04 23.20
CA LYS A 141 7.58 -2.01 23.83
C LYS A 141 7.79 -0.77 22.95
N TYR A 142 7.70 -0.93 21.62
CA TYR A 142 7.88 0.15 20.64
C TYR A 142 6.55 0.72 20.12
N LYS A 143 5.41 0.30 20.69
CA LYS A 143 4.13 0.96 20.50
C LYS A 143 4.23 2.40 21.04
N LYS A 144 3.70 3.36 20.30
CA LYS A 144 3.82 4.79 20.64
C LYS A 144 2.45 5.35 20.96
N HIS A 145 2.39 6.11 22.04
CA HIS A 145 1.24 6.93 22.41
C HIS A 145 1.60 8.40 22.17
N ARG A 146 0.68 9.16 21.58
CA ARG A 146 0.88 10.58 21.27
C ARG A 146 -0.28 11.37 21.84
N TYR A 147 0.07 12.35 22.69
CA TYR A 147 -0.86 13.27 23.36
C TYR A 147 -2.05 12.57 24.03
N ASN A 148 -1.87 11.32 24.51
CA ASN A 148 -2.93 10.46 25.08
C ASN A 148 -4.20 10.31 24.20
N THR A 149 -4.13 10.64 22.91
CA THR A 149 -5.26 10.62 21.97
C THR A 149 -5.02 9.69 20.79
N LYS A 150 -3.76 9.40 20.49
CA LYS A 150 -3.35 8.57 19.36
C LYS A 150 -2.42 7.46 19.80
N VAL A 151 -2.52 6.33 19.12
CA VAL A 151 -1.65 5.16 19.30
C VAL A 151 -1.21 4.63 17.95
N GLY A 152 0.04 4.17 17.85
CA GLY A 152 0.58 3.73 16.58
C GLY A 152 1.92 3.02 16.67
N ILE A 153 2.35 2.48 15.53
CA ILE A 153 3.67 1.89 15.35
C ILE A 153 4.36 2.50 14.12
N ARG A 154 5.69 2.43 14.11
CA ARG A 154 6.51 2.85 12.97
C ARG A 154 7.62 1.83 12.74
N LEU A 155 7.85 1.45 11.49
CA LEU A 155 8.86 0.47 11.11
C LEU A 155 9.67 1.00 9.93
N LEU A 156 11.00 1.02 10.07
CA LEU A 156 11.92 1.33 8.97
C LEU A 156 12.57 0.02 8.52
N ASN A 157 12.00 -0.63 7.51
CA ASN A 157 12.52 -1.88 6.97
C ASN A 157 12.10 -2.07 5.51
N SER A 158 13.06 -2.25 4.62
CA SER A 158 12.82 -2.34 3.18
C SER A 158 12.07 -3.61 2.78
N GLN A 159 12.32 -4.76 3.42
CA GLN A 159 11.61 -6.00 3.10
C GLN A 159 10.10 -5.86 3.39
N PHE A 160 9.76 -5.39 4.59
CA PHE A 160 8.37 -5.18 4.99
C PHE A 160 7.66 -4.18 4.06
N THR A 161 8.30 -3.04 3.76
CA THR A 161 7.70 -2.02 2.88
C THR A 161 7.59 -2.48 1.43
N ASN A 162 8.59 -3.22 0.91
CA ASN A 162 8.56 -3.76 -0.45
C ASN A 162 7.46 -4.83 -0.60
N ASN A 163 7.20 -5.61 0.44
CA ASN A 163 6.11 -6.58 0.45
C ASN A 163 4.75 -5.86 0.40
N LEU A 164 4.55 -4.77 1.13
CA LEU A 164 3.34 -3.93 1.01
C LEU A 164 3.21 -3.27 -0.38
N GLU A 165 4.30 -2.73 -0.93
CA GLU A 165 4.30 -2.07 -2.24
C GLU A 165 3.88 -3.03 -3.38
N LYS A 166 4.31 -4.30 -3.33
CA LYS A 166 3.88 -5.34 -4.29
C LYS A 166 2.37 -5.54 -4.33
N HIS A 167 1.67 -5.22 -3.24
CA HIS A 167 0.21 -5.28 -3.16
C HIS A 167 -0.47 -3.95 -3.49
N GLY A 168 0.25 -2.97 -4.05
CA GLY A 168 -0.32 -1.69 -4.49
C GLY A 168 -0.33 -0.60 -3.42
N PHE A 169 0.39 -0.79 -2.31
CA PHE A 169 0.52 0.23 -1.28
C PHE A 169 1.45 1.37 -1.74
N ILE A 170 0.95 2.60 -1.74
CA ILE A 170 1.67 3.74 -2.33
C ILE A 170 2.46 4.51 -1.27
N ILE A 171 3.67 4.95 -1.65
CA ILE A 171 4.53 5.81 -0.84
C ILE A 171 4.10 7.28 -1.00
N GLY A 172 3.94 7.99 0.11
CA GLY A 172 3.72 9.44 0.14
C GLY A 172 2.27 9.85 0.39
N ARG A 173 2.05 11.17 0.43
CA ARG A 173 0.79 11.80 0.87
C ARG A 173 -0.40 11.60 -0.09
N ALA A 174 -0.13 11.19 -1.33
CA ALA A 174 -1.17 10.97 -2.35
C ALA A 174 -1.80 9.56 -2.29
N LYS A 175 -1.38 8.70 -1.35
CA LYS A 175 -1.86 7.31 -1.23
C LYS A 175 -3.40 7.24 -1.28
N SER A 176 -4.09 7.97 -0.42
CA SER A 176 -5.56 7.96 -0.36
C SER A 176 -6.26 8.40 -1.65
N LYS A 177 -5.56 9.14 -2.54
CA LYS A 177 -6.08 9.61 -3.83
C LYS A 177 -5.70 8.72 -5.02
N SER A 178 -4.88 7.71 -4.81
CA SER A 178 -4.29 6.95 -5.91
C SER A 178 -4.24 5.43 -5.70
N ILE A 179 -4.69 4.93 -4.54
CA ILE A 179 -4.78 3.49 -4.31
C ILE A 179 -5.71 2.82 -5.34
N GLN A 180 -5.40 1.57 -5.65
CA GLN A 180 -6.21 0.66 -6.44
C GLN A 180 -6.42 -0.63 -5.64
N LEU A 181 -7.45 -1.39 -5.98
CA LEU A 181 -7.77 -2.65 -5.35
C LEU A 181 -6.63 -3.66 -5.60
N PRO A 182 -6.07 -4.31 -4.55
CA PRO A 182 -5.05 -5.32 -4.74
C PRO A 182 -5.59 -6.54 -5.49
N LYS A 183 -4.69 -7.30 -6.13
CA LYS A 183 -5.02 -8.60 -6.70
C LYS A 183 -4.93 -9.67 -5.61
N LEU A 184 -6.07 -10.25 -5.23
CA LEU A 184 -6.19 -11.33 -4.26
C LEU A 184 -6.71 -12.58 -4.95
N SER A 185 -6.40 -13.77 -4.42
CA SER A 185 -6.65 -15.04 -5.10
C SER A 185 -8.09 -15.55 -4.97
N SER A 186 -8.89 -15.02 -4.04
CA SER A 186 -10.23 -15.55 -3.78
C SER A 186 -11.21 -14.49 -3.27
N ARG A 187 -12.51 -14.77 -3.40
CA ARG A 187 -13.60 -13.90 -2.93
C ARG A 187 -13.53 -13.68 -1.42
N GLU A 188 -13.15 -14.70 -0.66
CA GLU A 188 -13.02 -14.66 0.80
C GLU A 188 -11.90 -13.70 1.24
N LEU A 189 -10.79 -13.66 0.51
CA LEU A 189 -9.72 -12.71 0.77
C LEU A 189 -10.16 -11.28 0.45
N TYR A 190 -10.91 -11.10 -0.65
CA TYR A 190 -11.49 -9.80 -0.98
C TYR A 190 -12.51 -9.31 0.07
N LEU A 191 -13.36 -10.20 0.58
CA LEU A 191 -14.27 -9.89 1.68
C LEU A 191 -13.52 -9.46 2.94
N ALA A 192 -12.47 -10.19 3.33
CA ALA A 192 -11.66 -9.85 4.49
C ALA A 192 -10.93 -8.51 4.30
N PHE A 193 -10.35 -8.27 3.12
CA PHE A 193 -9.75 -7.00 2.76
C PHE A 193 -10.74 -5.83 2.86
N LEU A 194 -11.94 -5.98 2.27
CA LEU A 194 -12.95 -4.94 2.31
C LEU A 194 -13.43 -4.65 3.75
N LEU A 195 -13.55 -5.69 4.59
CA LEU A 195 -13.88 -5.52 6.00
C LEU A 195 -12.78 -4.75 6.76
N GLY A 196 -11.51 -5.08 6.51
CA GLY A 196 -10.38 -4.34 7.09
C GLY A 196 -10.38 -2.87 6.68
N TYR A 197 -10.62 -2.60 5.39
CA TYR A 197 -10.73 -1.23 4.89
C TYR A 197 -11.91 -0.49 5.54
N TYR A 198 -13.07 -1.14 5.67
CA TYR A 198 -14.23 -0.61 6.37
C TYR A 198 -13.96 -0.35 7.86
N ASP A 199 -13.18 -1.19 8.53
CA ASP A 199 -12.80 -0.95 9.92
C ASP A 199 -11.92 0.29 10.11
N GLY A 200 -11.16 0.69 9.09
CA GLY A 200 -10.52 2.01 9.05
C GLY A 200 -11.50 3.11 8.66
N ASP A 201 -11.94 3.13 7.40
CA ASP A 201 -12.60 4.30 6.78
C ASP A 201 -14.13 4.17 6.62
N GLY A 202 -14.72 3.13 7.20
CA GLY A 202 -16.17 2.88 7.22
C GLY A 202 -16.90 3.60 8.35
N LYS A 203 -18.19 3.88 8.13
CA LYS A 203 -19.06 4.56 9.10
C LYS A 203 -19.87 3.56 9.91
N VAL A 204 -19.84 3.68 11.24
CA VAL A 204 -20.69 2.89 12.15
C VAL A 204 -22.16 3.03 11.74
N ARG A 205 -22.93 1.92 11.82
CA ARG A 205 -24.37 1.85 11.44
C ARG A 205 -24.64 2.18 9.98
N SER A 206 -23.68 1.92 9.08
CA SER A 206 -23.84 2.15 7.65
C SER A 206 -22.96 1.19 6.85
N SER A 207 -23.48 0.60 5.78
CA SER A 207 -22.69 -0.15 4.79
C SER A 207 -22.00 0.78 3.79
N ARG A 208 -21.31 1.84 4.28
CA ARG A 208 -20.65 2.84 3.42
C ARG A 208 -19.18 2.98 3.78
N ILE A 209 -18.36 3.14 2.74
CA ILE A 209 -16.96 3.51 2.84
C ILE A 209 -16.69 4.82 2.10
N THR A 210 -15.66 5.53 2.55
CA THR A 210 -15.09 6.66 1.83
C THR A 210 -13.72 6.31 1.24
N CYS A 211 -13.31 7.05 0.21
CA CYS A 211 -11.96 6.97 -0.35
C CYS A 211 -11.66 8.22 -1.16
N GLY A 212 -10.40 8.68 -1.17
CA GLY A 212 -9.97 9.72 -2.11
C GLY A 212 -9.78 9.21 -3.55
N SER A 213 -9.67 7.89 -3.75
CA SER A 213 -9.51 7.25 -5.06
C SER A 213 -10.87 6.75 -5.56
N LYS A 214 -11.42 7.42 -6.58
CA LYS A 214 -12.65 6.96 -7.24
C LYS A 214 -12.45 5.59 -7.91
N GLU A 215 -11.29 5.38 -8.53
CA GLU A 215 -10.89 4.13 -9.19
C GLU A 215 -10.97 2.93 -8.22
N PHE A 216 -10.52 3.11 -6.98
CA PHE A 216 -10.60 2.06 -5.95
C PHE A 216 -12.05 1.63 -5.69
N LEU A 217 -12.96 2.59 -5.57
CA LEU A 217 -14.38 2.31 -5.36
C LEU A 217 -15.01 1.64 -6.59
N ILE A 218 -14.70 2.10 -7.81
CA ILE A 218 -15.17 1.47 -9.06
C ILE A 218 -14.71 0.01 -9.14
N GLN A 219 -13.46 -0.29 -8.80
CA GLN A 219 -12.94 -1.66 -8.80
C GLN A 219 -13.66 -2.56 -7.79
N ILE A 220 -14.04 -2.03 -6.61
CA ILE A 220 -14.88 -2.76 -5.65
C ILE A 220 -16.27 -3.03 -6.24
N GLN A 221 -16.88 -2.04 -6.91
CA GLN A 221 -18.19 -2.25 -7.55
C GLN A 221 -18.15 -3.35 -8.60
N GLN A 222 -17.14 -3.34 -9.45
CA GLN A 222 -16.98 -4.34 -10.51
C GLN A 222 -16.76 -5.73 -9.90
N LEU A 223 -15.90 -5.83 -8.88
CA LEU A 223 -15.57 -7.11 -8.23
C LEU A 223 -16.79 -7.78 -7.59
N PHE A 224 -17.65 -7.00 -6.91
CA PHE A 224 -18.82 -7.51 -6.20
C PHE A 224 -20.14 -7.27 -6.95
N ALA A 225 -20.08 -6.93 -8.24
CA ALA A 225 -21.24 -6.65 -9.10
C ALA A 225 -22.26 -5.68 -8.46
N LEU A 226 -21.77 -4.59 -7.86
CA LEU A 226 -22.59 -3.62 -7.15
C LEU A 226 -23.15 -2.55 -8.10
N ASN A 227 -24.42 -2.17 -7.90
CA ASN A 227 -25.12 -1.13 -8.68
C ASN A 227 -25.30 0.21 -7.93
N TYR A 228 -24.61 0.40 -6.81
CA TYR A 228 -24.71 1.63 -6.02
C TYR A 228 -24.07 2.83 -6.73
N LYS A 229 -24.57 4.04 -6.51
CA LYS A 229 -23.93 5.25 -7.03
C LYS A 229 -22.72 5.63 -6.18
N ILE A 230 -21.59 5.94 -6.82
CA ILE A 230 -20.45 6.60 -6.16
C ILE A 230 -20.72 8.11 -6.12
N ALA A 231 -20.85 8.66 -4.91
CA ALA A 231 -21.09 10.08 -4.70
C ALA A 231 -19.78 10.81 -4.42
N LYS A 232 -19.59 11.97 -5.05
CA LYS A 232 -18.50 12.89 -4.69
C LYS A 232 -18.89 13.65 -3.43
N LYS A 233 -17.95 13.77 -2.48
CA LYS A 233 -18.09 14.52 -1.23
C LYS A 233 -16.99 15.57 -1.20
N THR A 234 -17.39 16.82 -0.99
CA THR A 234 -16.47 17.91 -0.73
C THR A 234 -16.53 18.24 0.75
N SER A 235 -15.38 18.45 1.36
CA SER A 235 -15.25 18.95 2.73
C SER A 235 -14.44 20.23 2.66
N GLY A 236 -14.95 21.30 3.23
CA GLY A 236 -14.29 22.60 3.25
C GLY A 236 -14.32 23.19 4.65
N GLY A 237 -13.26 23.87 5.05
CA GLY A 237 -13.28 24.66 6.26
C GLY A 237 -11.93 25.29 6.58
N PRO A 238 -11.92 26.32 7.42
CA PRO A 238 -10.69 26.92 7.91
C PRO A 238 -9.96 25.95 8.85
N ILE A 239 -8.70 25.63 8.54
CA ILE A 239 -7.77 24.94 9.43
C ILE A 239 -6.57 25.85 9.61
N GLU A 240 -6.33 26.31 10.84
CA GLU A 240 -5.24 27.25 11.17
C GLU A 240 -5.25 28.51 10.29
N GLY A 241 -6.44 29.05 10.00
CA GLY A 241 -6.62 30.26 9.19
C GLY A 241 -6.48 30.06 7.68
N ARG A 242 -6.31 28.83 7.19
CA ARG A 242 -6.31 28.51 5.77
C ARG A 242 -7.56 27.74 5.38
N GLU A 243 -8.24 28.16 4.31
CA GLU A 243 -9.28 27.34 3.71
C GLU A 243 -8.67 26.07 3.14
N ILE A 244 -9.14 24.93 3.63
CA ILE A 244 -8.76 23.62 3.11
C ILE A 244 -9.99 22.99 2.47
N HIS A 245 -9.91 22.73 1.17
CA HIS A 245 -10.89 21.94 0.45
C HIS A 245 -10.35 20.53 0.20
N GLY A 246 -11.02 19.55 0.78
CA GLY A 246 -10.86 18.13 0.52
C GLY A 246 -11.93 17.64 -0.44
N GLU A 247 -11.54 16.72 -1.31
CA GLU A 247 -12.45 15.94 -2.13
C GLU A 247 -12.23 14.47 -1.83
N CYS A 248 -13.33 13.76 -1.58
CA CYS A 248 -13.36 12.31 -1.50
C CYS A 248 -14.62 11.76 -2.18
N PHE A 249 -14.70 10.45 -2.27
CA PHE A 249 -15.81 9.70 -2.84
C PHE A 249 -16.39 8.79 -1.76
N GLU A 250 -17.70 8.58 -1.80
CA GLU A 250 -18.42 7.71 -0.90
C GLU A 250 -19.23 6.70 -1.72
N MET A 251 -19.28 5.47 -1.22
CA MET A 251 -20.05 4.41 -1.86
C MET A 251 -20.67 3.50 -0.80
N GLY A 252 -21.94 3.15 -1.01
CA GLY A 252 -22.59 2.07 -0.28
C GLY A 252 -22.36 0.72 -0.97
N PHE A 253 -22.40 -0.37 -0.22
CA PHE A 253 -22.26 -1.72 -0.77
C PHE A 253 -23.36 -2.71 -0.32
N GLY A 254 -24.37 -2.22 0.38
CA GLY A 254 -25.56 -3.00 0.75
C GLY A 254 -25.38 -3.88 1.98
N LYS A 255 -26.51 -4.36 2.52
CA LYS A 255 -26.55 -5.21 3.71
C LYS A 255 -26.00 -6.62 3.46
N ASP A 256 -26.27 -7.18 2.28
CA ASP A 256 -25.91 -8.58 1.99
C ASP A 256 -24.38 -8.72 1.91
N LEU A 257 -23.70 -7.84 1.17
CA LEU A 257 -22.23 -7.81 1.16
C LEU A 257 -21.65 -7.47 2.53
N PHE A 258 -22.32 -6.61 3.31
CA PHE A 258 -21.87 -6.30 4.66
C PHE A 258 -21.89 -7.54 5.56
N ASN A 259 -22.99 -8.30 5.53
CA ASN A 259 -23.13 -9.54 6.28
C ASN A 259 -22.12 -10.59 5.82
N ASP A 260 -21.94 -10.78 4.50
CA ASP A 260 -20.90 -11.66 3.94
C ASP A 260 -19.51 -11.33 4.52
N MET A 261 -19.17 -10.04 4.63
CA MET A 261 -17.90 -9.63 5.22
C MET A 261 -17.80 -10.02 6.70
N LEU A 262 -18.84 -9.74 7.48
CA LEU A 262 -18.89 -10.02 8.92
C LEU A 262 -18.82 -11.52 9.24
N ASP A 263 -19.49 -12.33 8.44
CA ASP A 263 -19.50 -13.80 8.54
C ASP A 263 -18.18 -14.39 8.09
N ASN A 264 -17.57 -13.80 7.05
CA ASN A 264 -16.30 -14.26 6.51
C ASN A 264 -15.13 -14.09 7.49
N TYR A 265 -15.12 -13.05 8.33
CA TYR A 265 -14.03 -12.78 9.29
C TYR A 265 -14.54 -12.17 10.60
N GLN A 266 -14.34 -12.90 11.72
CA GLN A 266 -14.93 -12.58 13.01
C GLN A 266 -14.12 -11.59 13.87
N PHE A 267 -12.82 -11.42 13.60
CA PHE A 267 -11.91 -10.62 14.44
C PHE A 267 -11.82 -9.14 14.02
N SER A 268 -12.88 -8.61 13.42
CA SER A 268 -13.01 -7.18 13.07
C SER A 268 -13.35 -6.33 14.30
N LEU A 269 -13.50 -5.02 14.11
CA LEU A 269 -13.71 -4.05 15.19
C LEU A 269 -15.13 -4.21 15.79
N PRO A 270 -15.28 -4.61 17.08
CA PRO A 270 -16.58 -5.00 17.64
C PRO A 270 -17.68 -3.93 17.49
N ARG A 271 -17.35 -2.66 17.74
CA ARG A 271 -18.29 -1.54 17.64
C ARG A 271 -18.87 -1.33 16.22
N LYS A 272 -18.19 -1.84 15.20
CA LYS A 272 -18.57 -1.74 13.78
C LYS A 272 -19.27 -3.01 13.28
N ARG A 273 -19.32 -4.08 14.07
CA ARG A 273 -20.04 -5.34 13.74
C ARG A 273 -21.53 -5.26 14.07
N ASN A 274 -21.90 -4.43 15.04
CA ASN A 274 -23.30 -4.22 15.39
C ASN A 274 -23.94 -3.28 14.37
N TYR A 275 -25.06 -3.71 13.76
CA TYR A 275 -25.92 -3.05 12.77
C TYR A 275 -25.67 -3.33 11.28
N LEU A 276 -26.59 -4.11 10.69
CA LEU A 276 -27.63 -3.64 9.76
C LEU A 276 -28.93 -4.39 10.05
#